data_AF-A0A8J4C106-F1
#
_entry.id   AF-A0A8J4C106-F1
#
_cell.length_a   1.000
_cell.length_b   1.000
_cell.length_c   1.000
_cell.angle_alpha   90.00
_cell.angle_beta   90.00
_cell.angle_gamma   90.00
#
_symmetry.space_group_name_H-M   'P 1'
#
loop_
_entity.id
_entity.type
_entity.pdbx_description
1 polymer ?
#
loop_
_entity_poly.entity_id
_entity_poly.type
_entity_poly.pdbx_seq_one_letter_code
_entity_poly.pdbx_strand_id
1 'polypeptide(L)'
;MDTSYVMSSYLPDCAGSAQDVAYDVSRRRMALCTPSGSGSIIQVYECSCGPDDWSHVATWATDRQVAYLAWAHNEYGRVLAGGTASGSVLIWGQVLDLQRGGVSGVPGASGVDEEGGISVANYQQLQELICGTAPCRALCFAPRQSGLVFAALFDDGHVVLYEAEQVLAPKSWILHSKIKVGPRGQCGGLCWRPFSQGVPPMLCAGSGPYALVWQYVLGLNSWKIVVRAETNTGNNVATVHWAAPLGRPAELLAVGSGCDLIIYSLSGDTAALQVEQLALLEHNDAVWKVEWDLWGNRVAAATDGQEVHVYTPNLIGQWVKSAGVEGGQLEQD
;
A
#
# COMPACT_ATOMS: atom_id res chain seq x y z
N MET A 1 2.97 -5.32 -34.37
CA MET A 1 2.58 -3.89 -34.48
C MET A 1 2.43 -3.42 -33.05
N ASP A 2 3.54 -3.02 -32.44
CA ASP A 2 3.53 -2.43 -31.10
C ASP A 2 3.05 -0.99 -31.22
N THR A 3 1.79 -0.76 -30.90
CA THR A 3 1.28 0.59 -30.67
C THR A 3 1.74 1.02 -29.30
N SER A 4 2.90 1.68 -29.23
CA SER A 4 3.29 2.46 -28.05
C SER A 4 2.41 3.71 -27.99
N TYR A 5 1.53 3.77 -26.98
CA TYR A 5 0.78 4.99 -26.68
C TYR A 5 1.59 5.81 -25.68
N VAL A 6 2.01 7.00 -26.07
CA VAL A 6 2.60 7.98 -25.16
C VAL A 6 1.45 8.72 -24.50
N MET A 7 1.30 8.51 -23.18
CA MET A 7 0.29 9.18 -22.37
C MET A 7 1.00 10.19 -21.46
N SER A 8 0.83 11.48 -21.73
CA SER A 8 1.34 12.55 -20.88
C SER A 8 0.21 13.06 -19.99
N SER A 9 0.00 12.44 -18.83
CA SER A 9 -0.84 13.02 -17.77
C SER A 9 0.09 13.53 -16.67
N TYR A 10 0.11 14.85 -16.49
CA TYR A 10 0.82 15.49 -15.39
C TYR A 10 -0.14 15.64 -14.21
N LEU A 11 0.25 15.16 -13.03
CA LEU A 11 -0.46 15.51 -11.81
C LEU A 11 -0.24 17.01 -11.55
N PRO A 12 -1.31 17.81 -11.41
CA PRO A 12 -1.16 19.23 -11.12
C PRO A 12 -0.43 19.43 -9.79
N ASP A 13 0.45 20.43 -9.71
CA ASP A 13 1.11 20.86 -8.47
C ASP A 13 1.92 19.80 -7.71
N CYS A 14 2.48 18.81 -8.40
CA CYS A 14 3.35 17.82 -7.78
C CYS A 14 4.61 18.48 -7.16
N ALA A 15 4.85 18.25 -5.86
CA ALA A 15 5.93 18.90 -5.12
C ALA A 15 7.35 18.40 -5.48
N GLY A 16 7.48 17.36 -6.32
CA GLY A 16 8.76 16.81 -6.75
C GLY A 16 8.73 15.29 -6.94
N SER A 17 9.89 14.63 -6.81
CA SER A 17 9.99 13.17 -6.89
C SER A 17 9.31 12.52 -5.69
N ALA A 18 8.27 11.73 -5.95
CA ALA A 18 7.55 11.01 -4.91
C ALA A 18 8.40 9.88 -4.30
N GLN A 19 8.41 9.79 -2.98
CA GLN A 19 9.03 8.69 -2.23
C GLN A 19 8.13 7.45 -2.20
N ASP A 20 6.81 7.64 -2.07
CA ASP A 20 5.82 6.57 -2.16
C ASP A 20 4.47 7.12 -2.60
N VAL A 21 3.66 6.23 -3.18
CA VAL A 21 2.31 6.50 -3.67
C VAL A 21 1.40 5.37 -3.24
N ALA A 22 0.27 5.74 -2.62
CA ALA A 22 -0.74 4.80 -2.17
C ALA A 22 -2.12 5.21 -2.68
N TYR A 23 -2.81 4.28 -3.33
CA TYR A 23 -4.21 4.43 -3.71
C TYR A 23 -5.13 3.96 -2.59
N ASP A 24 -6.28 4.63 -2.44
CA ASP A 24 -7.34 4.15 -1.57
C ASP A 24 -8.00 2.88 -2.14
N VAL A 25 -8.91 2.29 -1.36
CA VAL A 25 -9.62 1.06 -1.76
C VAL A 25 -10.45 1.25 -3.03
N SER A 26 -10.98 2.46 -3.27
CA SER A 26 -11.75 2.76 -4.47
C SER A 26 -10.90 2.98 -5.72
N ARG A 27 -9.57 3.15 -5.57
CA ARG A 27 -8.62 3.57 -6.61
C ARG A 27 -8.98 4.91 -7.27
N ARG A 28 -9.86 5.70 -6.65
CA ARG A 28 -10.23 7.05 -7.09
C ARG A 28 -9.58 8.14 -6.26
N ARG A 29 -8.84 7.77 -5.23
CA ARG A 29 -7.98 8.68 -4.47
C ARG A 29 -6.57 8.12 -4.41
N MET A 30 -5.58 8.98 -4.50
CA MET A 30 -4.21 8.63 -4.16
C MET A 30 -3.62 9.63 -3.16
N ALA A 31 -2.70 9.14 -2.34
CA ALA A 31 -1.79 9.96 -1.57
C ALA A 31 -0.38 9.81 -2.14
N LEU A 32 0.33 10.93 -2.19
CA LEU A 32 1.71 11.05 -2.61
C LEU A 32 2.53 11.55 -1.42
N CYS A 33 3.67 10.93 -1.15
CA CYS A 33 4.65 11.46 -0.21
C CYS A 33 5.84 12.03 -0.99
N THR A 34 6.16 13.30 -0.79
CA THR A 34 7.36 13.93 -1.34
C THR A 34 8.30 14.34 -0.21
N PRO A 35 9.60 14.00 -0.24
CA PRO A 35 10.54 14.45 0.76
C PRO A 35 10.77 15.97 0.65
N SER A 36 10.79 16.67 1.78
CA SER A 36 11.02 18.13 1.84
C SER A 36 11.91 18.48 3.02
N GLY A 37 13.20 18.73 2.75
CA GLY A 37 14.19 19.06 3.78
C GLY A 37 14.28 17.96 4.85
N SER A 38 14.00 18.31 6.11
CA SER A 38 13.98 17.35 7.23
C SER A 38 12.65 16.59 7.40
N GLY A 39 11.64 16.91 6.60
CA GLY A 39 10.29 16.35 6.70
C GLY A 39 9.77 15.81 5.37
N SER A 40 8.44 15.72 5.27
CA SER A 40 7.74 15.27 4.07
C SER A 40 6.50 16.13 3.84
N ILE A 41 6.16 16.31 2.56
CA ILE A 41 4.90 16.91 2.12
C ILE A 41 4.02 15.77 1.63
N ILE A 42 2.82 15.64 2.19
CA ILE A 42 1.81 14.69 1.73
C ILE A 42 0.78 15.46 0.90
N GLN A 43 0.53 14.97 -0.31
CA GLN A 43 -0.47 15.50 -1.23
C GLN A 43 -1.52 14.42 -1.52
N VAL A 44 -2.79 14.80 -1.57
CA VAL A 44 -3.90 13.89 -1.87
C VAL A 44 -4.61 14.38 -3.12
N TYR A 45 -4.85 13.45 -4.04
CA TYR A 45 -5.54 13.69 -5.29
C TYR A 45 -6.79 12.81 -5.39
N GLU A 46 -7.84 13.31 -6.02
CA GLU A 46 -9.06 12.56 -6.34
C GLU A 46 -9.33 12.59 -7.85
N CYS A 47 -9.75 11.44 -8.36
CA CYS A 47 -10.16 11.23 -9.74
C CYS A 47 -11.68 11.44 -9.86
N SER A 48 -12.09 12.38 -10.70
CA SER A 48 -13.49 12.77 -10.86
C SER A 48 -14.24 11.76 -11.73
N CYS A 49 -14.09 11.87 -13.05
CA CYS A 49 -14.99 11.26 -14.03
C CYS A 49 -14.28 10.35 -15.05
N GLY A 50 -12.97 10.53 -15.26
CA GLY A 50 -12.15 9.76 -16.21
C GLY A 50 -10.78 9.38 -15.65
N PRO A 51 -10.09 8.37 -16.21
CA PRO A 51 -8.84 7.83 -15.66
C PRO A 51 -7.72 8.87 -15.51
N ASP A 52 -7.78 9.95 -16.29
CA ASP A 52 -6.74 10.98 -16.37
C ASP A 52 -7.13 12.30 -15.69
N ASP A 53 -8.35 12.38 -15.17
CA ASP A 53 -8.90 13.60 -14.60
C ASP A 53 -8.67 13.63 -13.09
N TRP A 54 -7.41 13.83 -12.71
CA TRP A 54 -6.95 13.92 -11.33
C TRP A 54 -6.90 15.37 -10.86
N SER A 55 -7.62 15.64 -9.78
CA SER A 55 -7.64 16.94 -9.13
C SER A 55 -6.92 16.88 -7.79
N HIS A 56 -6.19 17.95 -7.47
CA HIS A 56 -5.60 18.13 -6.14
C HIS A 56 -6.68 18.42 -5.10
N VAL A 57 -6.61 17.76 -3.94
CA VAL A 57 -7.65 17.85 -2.89
C VAL A 57 -7.11 18.32 -1.54
N ALA A 58 -5.88 17.93 -1.18
CA ALA A 58 -5.27 18.33 0.08
C ALA A 58 -3.73 18.32 0.00
N THR A 59 -3.10 19.22 0.74
CA THR A 59 -1.66 19.20 1.02
C THR A 59 -1.42 19.52 2.48
N TRP A 60 -0.54 18.77 3.13
CA TRP A 60 0.00 19.14 4.43
C TRP A 60 1.46 18.71 4.54
N ALA A 61 2.20 19.38 5.42
CA ALA A 61 3.59 19.05 5.72
C ALA A 61 3.67 18.33 7.08
N THR A 62 4.65 17.46 7.20
CA THR A 62 5.07 16.83 8.46
C THR A 62 6.56 17.06 8.68
N ASP A 63 6.95 17.15 9.94
CA ASP A 63 8.34 17.26 10.38
C ASP A 63 9.08 15.90 10.41
N ARG A 64 8.43 14.82 9.99
CA ARG A 64 9.02 13.48 9.87
C ARG A 64 9.23 13.12 8.40
N GLN A 65 10.29 12.37 8.13
CA GLN A 65 10.49 11.74 6.81
C GLN A 65 9.62 10.49 6.70
N VAL A 66 8.60 10.54 5.86
CA VAL A 66 7.68 9.45 5.59
C VAL A 66 8.18 8.65 4.39
N ALA A 67 8.36 7.34 4.59
CA ALA A 67 8.89 6.42 3.58
C ALA A 67 7.81 5.56 2.92
N TYR A 68 6.72 5.26 3.64
CA TYR A 68 5.63 4.41 3.15
C TYR A 68 4.27 4.99 3.52
N LEU A 69 3.29 4.86 2.64
CA LEU A 69 1.91 5.28 2.84
C LEU A 69 0.95 4.10 2.72
N ALA A 70 -0.12 4.12 3.51
CA ALA A 70 -1.20 3.16 3.38
C ALA A 70 -2.54 3.78 3.74
N TRP A 71 -3.58 3.49 2.95
CA TRP A 71 -4.95 3.90 3.23
C TRP A 71 -5.68 2.84 4.04
N ALA A 72 -6.45 3.28 5.03
CA ALA A 72 -7.45 2.44 5.67
C ALA A 72 -8.65 2.21 4.74
N HIS A 73 -9.48 1.22 5.07
CA HIS A 73 -10.73 1.05 4.35
C HIS A 73 -11.68 2.24 4.57
N ASN A 74 -12.36 2.69 3.50
CA ASN A 74 -13.21 3.88 3.51
C ASN A 74 -14.38 3.83 4.52
N GLU A 75 -14.73 2.64 5.03
CA GLU A 75 -15.75 2.47 6.07
C GLU A 75 -15.34 3.08 7.41
N TYR A 76 -14.02 3.23 7.64
CA TYR A 76 -13.44 3.85 8.83
C TYR A 76 -13.24 5.36 8.68
N GLY A 77 -13.84 5.93 7.64
CA GLY A 77 -13.54 7.28 7.19
C GLY A 77 -12.27 7.32 6.32
N ARG A 78 -11.80 8.55 6.06
CA ARG A 78 -10.63 8.78 5.21
C ARG A 78 -9.39 8.89 6.10
N VAL A 79 -8.88 7.73 6.51
CA VAL A 79 -7.70 7.57 7.36
C VAL A 79 -6.51 7.14 6.51
N LEU A 80 -5.40 7.85 6.67
CA LEU A 80 -4.12 7.58 6.02
C LEU A 80 -3.07 7.32 7.10
N ALA A 81 -2.21 6.32 6.89
CA ALA A 81 -1.06 6.07 7.73
C ALA A 81 0.24 6.29 6.95
N GLY A 82 1.27 6.78 7.65
CA GLY A 82 2.60 7.02 7.11
C GLY A 82 3.69 6.41 7.98
N GLY A 83 4.44 5.47 7.44
CA GLY A 83 5.59 4.86 8.09
C GLY A 83 6.82 5.73 7.90
N THR A 84 7.52 6.07 8.98
CA THR A 84 8.64 7.02 8.95
C THR A 84 10.01 6.32 8.91
N ALA A 85 11.02 7.03 8.43
CA ALA A 85 12.42 6.60 8.48
C ALA A 85 12.97 6.54 9.92
N SER A 86 12.34 7.22 10.88
CA SER A 86 12.71 7.23 12.29
C SER A 86 12.06 6.13 13.14
N GLY A 87 11.24 5.25 12.54
CA GLY A 87 10.61 4.13 13.25
C GLY A 87 9.30 4.44 13.97
N SER A 88 8.65 5.53 13.58
CA SER A 88 7.29 5.88 14.02
C SER A 88 6.27 5.71 12.89
N VAL A 89 5.00 5.51 13.22
CA VAL A 89 3.88 5.52 12.28
C VAL A 89 2.97 6.70 12.61
N LEU A 90 2.75 7.57 11.64
CA LEU A 90 1.85 8.71 11.74
C LEU A 90 0.47 8.32 11.22
N ILE A 91 -0.59 8.72 11.92
CA ILE A 91 -1.98 8.49 11.52
C ILE A 91 -2.62 9.85 11.27
N TRP A 92 -3.16 10.04 10.07
CA TRP A 92 -3.93 11.22 9.68
C TRP A 92 -5.37 10.83 9.39
N GLY A 93 -6.31 11.71 9.75
CA GLY A 93 -7.71 11.58 9.40
C GLY A 93 -8.22 12.85 8.76
N GLN A 94 -9.08 12.71 7.75
CA GLN A 94 -9.77 13.87 7.19
C GLN A 94 -10.77 14.42 8.22
N VAL A 95 -10.67 15.71 8.48
CA VAL A 95 -11.67 16.49 9.19
C VAL A 95 -12.55 17.17 8.14
N LEU A 96 -13.85 16.92 8.22
CA LEU A 96 -14.82 17.65 7.40
C LEU A 96 -15.08 18.99 8.09
N ASP A 97 -14.69 20.08 7.43
CA ASP A 97 -15.11 21.41 7.86
C ASP A 97 -16.62 21.54 7.62
N LEU A 98 -17.42 21.23 8.65
CA LEU A 98 -18.88 21.43 8.65
C LEU A 98 -19.28 22.92 8.73
N GLN A 99 -18.40 23.86 8.37
CA GLN A 99 -18.55 25.30 8.59
C GLN A 99 -18.27 26.12 7.32
N ARG A 100 -19.12 25.94 6.29
CA ARG A 100 -19.62 27.03 5.42
C ARG A 100 -21.14 26.88 5.18
N GLY A 101 -21.85 26.58 6.27
CA GLY A 101 -23.31 26.63 6.36
C GLY A 101 -23.71 27.41 7.60
N GLY A 102 -23.10 28.59 7.81
CA GLY A 102 -23.51 29.48 8.88
C GLY A 102 -24.95 29.93 8.65
N VAL A 103 -25.84 29.58 9.56
CA VAL A 103 -27.13 30.27 9.72
C VAL A 103 -26.80 31.69 10.22
N SER A 104 -26.40 32.57 9.31
CA SER A 104 -26.43 34.01 9.52
C SER A 104 -27.72 34.51 8.90
N GLY A 105 -28.81 34.43 9.68
CA GLY A 105 -30.02 35.16 9.40
C GLY A 105 -29.82 36.63 9.72
N VAL A 106 -29.15 37.37 8.83
CA VAL A 106 -29.24 38.83 8.75
C VAL A 106 -29.44 39.20 7.28
N PRO A 107 -30.66 39.59 6.85
CA PRO A 107 -30.91 39.96 5.47
C PRO A 107 -30.42 41.39 5.23
N GLY A 108 -29.34 41.55 4.46
CA GLY A 108 -28.93 42.86 3.96
C GLY A 108 -27.43 43.07 3.87
N ALA A 109 -26.74 42.32 3.00
CA ALA A 109 -25.47 42.76 2.43
C ALA A 109 -25.26 42.07 1.08
N SER A 110 -25.55 42.80 0.02
CA SER A 110 -25.17 42.50 -1.36
C SER A 110 -23.65 42.52 -1.50
N GLY A 111 -23.06 41.44 -1.99
CA GLY A 111 -21.66 41.36 -2.37
C GLY A 111 -21.43 40.05 -3.11
N VAL A 112 -21.28 40.16 -4.42
CA VAL A 112 -21.03 39.09 -5.39
C VAL A 112 -19.65 38.49 -5.12
N ASP A 113 -19.55 37.17 -5.07
CA ASP A 113 -18.44 36.39 -5.62
C ASP A 113 -18.89 34.93 -5.80
N GLU A 114 -19.22 34.60 -7.06
CA GLU A 114 -19.30 33.24 -7.57
C GLU A 114 -17.88 32.74 -7.84
N GLU A 115 -17.33 31.95 -6.93
CA GLU A 115 -16.37 30.90 -7.29
C GLU A 115 -16.71 29.67 -6.44
N GLY A 116 -17.12 28.60 -7.12
CA GLY A 116 -17.38 27.29 -6.54
C GLY A 116 -16.09 26.69 -5.99
N GLY A 117 -15.67 27.16 -4.82
CA GLY A 117 -14.50 26.66 -4.12
C GLY A 117 -14.72 25.21 -3.73
N ILE A 118 -13.94 24.32 -4.34
CA ILE A 118 -13.76 22.93 -3.88
C ILE A 118 -13.38 23.02 -2.40
N SER A 119 -14.17 22.38 -1.54
CA SER A 119 -13.82 22.22 -0.13
C SER A 119 -12.49 21.47 -0.07
N VAL A 120 -11.40 22.19 0.21
CA VAL A 120 -10.06 21.61 0.40
C VAL A 120 -10.17 20.68 1.60
N ALA A 121 -9.98 19.38 1.37
CA ALA A 121 -10.06 18.41 2.45
C ALA A 121 -8.95 18.71 3.47
N ASN A 122 -9.32 18.97 4.72
CA ASN A 122 -8.33 19.18 5.76
C ASN A 122 -7.95 17.83 6.40
N TYR A 123 -6.67 17.49 6.41
CA TYR A 123 -6.15 16.30 7.09
C TYR A 123 -5.43 16.73 8.37
N GLN A 124 -5.84 16.15 9.49
CA GLN A 124 -5.20 16.38 10.79
C GLN A 124 -4.44 15.14 11.22
N GLN A 125 -3.24 15.32 11.80
CA GLN A 125 -2.53 14.26 12.49
C GLN A 125 -3.30 13.87 13.76
N LEU A 126 -3.79 12.65 13.79
CA LEU A 126 -4.56 12.09 14.89
C LEU A 126 -3.64 11.48 15.95
N GLN A 127 -2.57 10.81 15.52
CA GLN A 127 -1.66 10.09 16.42
C GLN A 127 -0.27 9.91 15.79
N GLU A 128 0.76 9.89 16.63
CA GLU A 128 2.09 9.37 16.31
C GLU A 128 2.35 8.14 17.20
N LEU A 129 2.66 7.01 16.57
CA LEU A 129 2.92 5.73 17.23
C LEU A 129 4.42 5.43 17.12
N ILE A 130 5.13 5.50 18.26
CA ILE A 130 6.56 5.22 18.32
C ILE A 130 6.74 3.71 18.46
N CYS A 131 7.13 3.04 17.37
CA CYS A 131 7.26 1.58 17.32
C CYS A 131 8.70 1.11 17.58
N GLY A 132 9.68 2.01 17.40
CA GLY A 132 11.10 1.77 17.60
C GLY A 132 11.93 2.90 17.00
N THR A 133 13.20 2.61 16.71
CA THR A 133 14.15 3.54 16.07
C THR A 133 14.58 3.10 14.67
N ALA A 134 14.14 1.92 14.25
CA ALA A 134 14.48 1.36 12.94
C ALA A 134 13.54 1.92 11.86
N PRO A 135 14.03 2.21 10.64
CA PRO A 135 13.18 2.70 9.55
C PRO A 135 12.02 1.76 9.22
N CYS A 136 10.85 2.33 8.88
CA CYS A 136 9.77 1.55 8.29
C CYS A 136 10.18 1.06 6.89
N ARG A 137 9.81 -0.18 6.55
CA ARG A 137 10.14 -0.87 5.29
C ARG A 137 8.91 -1.30 4.50
N ALA A 138 7.74 -1.38 5.13
CA ALA A 138 6.46 -1.59 4.48
C ALA A 138 5.32 -1.30 5.48
N LEU A 139 4.17 -0.89 4.97
CA LEU A 139 2.99 -0.54 5.77
C LEU A 139 1.73 -0.96 5.01
N CYS A 140 0.79 -1.63 5.68
CA CYS A 140 -0.49 -1.98 5.08
C CYS A 140 -1.60 -2.13 6.12
N PHE A 141 -2.81 -1.71 5.77
CA PHE A 141 -4.00 -1.94 6.57
C PHE A 141 -4.55 -3.36 6.36
N ALA A 142 -5.10 -3.93 7.43
CA ALA A 142 -5.79 -5.20 7.39
C ALA A 142 -7.11 -5.09 6.60
N PRO A 143 -7.66 -6.23 6.13
CA PRO A 143 -9.01 -6.25 5.57
C PRO A 143 -10.03 -5.69 6.56
N ARG A 144 -11.02 -4.96 6.05
CA ARG A 144 -12.03 -4.24 6.84
C ARG A 144 -12.83 -5.14 7.80
N GLN A 145 -12.91 -6.45 7.53
CA GLN A 145 -13.60 -7.38 8.41
C GLN A 145 -12.79 -7.71 9.68
N SER A 146 -11.51 -7.36 9.72
CA SER A 146 -10.60 -7.55 10.85
C SER A 146 -10.54 -6.32 11.77
N GLY A 147 -11.35 -5.29 11.53
CA GLY A 147 -11.28 -4.03 12.25
C GLY A 147 -10.25 -3.06 11.68
N LEU A 148 -10.15 -1.88 12.31
CA LEU A 148 -9.16 -0.87 11.95
C LEU A 148 -7.80 -1.26 12.53
N VAL A 149 -7.11 -2.15 11.81
CA VAL A 149 -5.79 -2.68 12.15
C VAL A 149 -4.82 -2.34 11.03
N PHE A 150 -3.59 -1.96 11.37
CA PHE A 150 -2.49 -1.90 10.41
C PHE A 150 -1.32 -2.77 10.86
N ALA A 151 -0.53 -3.20 9.88
CA ALA A 151 0.76 -3.84 10.10
C ALA A 151 1.87 -2.97 9.50
N ALA A 152 2.95 -2.79 10.26
CA ALA A 152 4.15 -2.07 9.81
C ALA A 152 5.38 -2.95 10.00
N LEU A 153 6.16 -3.13 8.93
CA LEU A 153 7.45 -3.80 8.93
C LEU A 153 8.55 -2.78 9.16
N PHE A 154 9.50 -3.10 10.03
CA PHE A 154 10.65 -2.27 10.32
C PHE A 154 11.96 -2.97 9.94
N ASP A 155 12.99 -2.17 9.71
CA ASP A 155 14.32 -2.62 9.33
C ASP A 155 14.97 -3.55 10.38
N ASP A 156 14.58 -3.44 11.65
CA ASP A 156 15.02 -4.35 12.72
C ASP A 156 14.46 -5.78 12.61
N GLY A 157 13.63 -6.02 11.60
CA GLY A 157 13.02 -7.32 11.28
C GLY A 157 11.80 -7.66 12.13
N HIS A 158 11.18 -6.68 12.78
CA HIS A 158 9.89 -6.84 13.43
C HIS A 158 8.75 -6.31 12.58
N VAL A 159 7.62 -7.00 12.63
CA VAL A 159 6.33 -6.48 12.23
C VAL A 159 5.52 -6.17 13.48
N VAL A 160 5.00 -4.96 13.58
CA VAL A 160 4.07 -4.56 14.63
C VAL A 160 2.67 -4.45 14.07
N LEU A 161 1.69 -4.86 14.87
CA LEU A 161 0.27 -4.76 14.55
C LEU A 161 -0.36 -3.86 15.59
N TYR A 162 -0.97 -2.77 15.14
CA TYR A 162 -1.75 -1.88 15.99
C TYR A 162 -3.21 -1.92 15.59
N GLU A 163 -4.08 -1.92 16.59
CA GLU A 163 -5.52 -1.89 16.46
C GLU A 163 -6.05 -0.59 17.07
N ALA A 164 -6.93 0.11 16.35
CA ALA A 164 -7.58 1.30 16.89
C ALA A 164 -8.63 0.89 17.93
N GLU A 165 -8.60 1.51 19.12
CA GLU A 165 -9.61 1.23 20.15
C GLU A 165 -10.99 1.74 19.75
N GLN A 166 -11.03 2.82 18.96
CA GLN A 166 -12.26 3.42 18.46
C GLN A 166 -12.15 3.71 16.97
N VAL A 167 -13.02 3.08 16.19
CA VAL A 167 -13.06 3.21 14.73
C VAL A 167 -13.52 4.61 14.28
N LEU A 168 -14.51 5.19 14.96
CA LEU A 168 -15.11 6.47 14.56
C LEU A 168 -14.20 7.69 14.84
N ALA A 169 -13.26 7.53 15.77
CA ALA A 169 -12.30 8.56 16.15
C ALA A 169 -10.98 7.87 16.52
N PRO A 170 -10.16 7.47 15.52
CA PRO A 170 -8.97 6.64 15.74
C PRO A 170 -7.79 7.45 16.30
N LYS A 171 -8.01 8.04 17.48
CA LYS A 171 -7.02 8.81 18.25
C LYS A 171 -6.23 7.92 19.20
N SER A 172 -6.75 6.75 19.57
CA SER A 172 -6.07 5.81 20.43
C SER A 172 -5.93 4.44 19.77
N TRP A 173 -4.74 3.86 19.94
CA TRP A 173 -4.31 2.62 19.29
C TRP A 173 -3.56 1.77 20.30
N ILE A 174 -3.82 0.46 20.27
CA ILE A 174 -3.16 -0.52 21.12
C ILE A 174 -2.26 -1.42 20.28
N LEU A 175 -1.10 -1.78 20.84
CA LEU A 175 -0.21 -2.76 20.23
C LEU A 175 -0.83 -4.15 20.40
N HIS A 176 -1.36 -4.71 19.33
CA HIS A 176 -1.96 -6.05 19.32
C HIS A 176 -0.90 -7.15 19.26
N SER A 177 0.12 -7.00 18.41
CA SER A 177 1.17 -8.01 18.25
C SER A 177 2.49 -7.41 17.80
N LYS A 178 3.59 -8.03 18.22
CA LYS A 178 4.94 -7.78 17.71
C LYS A 178 5.57 -9.10 17.29
N ILE A 179 5.81 -9.27 16.00
CA ILE A 179 6.25 -10.52 15.38
C ILE A 179 7.70 -10.32 14.90
N LYS A 180 8.60 -11.23 15.29
CA LYS A 180 9.96 -11.27 14.73
C LYS A 180 9.90 -12.06 13.42
N VAL A 181 10.05 -11.36 12.29
CA VAL A 181 9.91 -11.95 10.95
C VAL A 181 11.26 -12.41 10.42
N GLY A 182 12.32 -11.64 10.64
CA GLY A 182 13.64 -11.95 10.08
C GLY A 182 14.79 -11.13 10.70
N PRO A 183 16.02 -11.31 10.20
CA PRO A 183 17.17 -10.53 10.64
C PRO A 183 17.07 -9.07 10.17
N ARG A 184 17.83 -8.19 10.86
CA ARG A 184 17.86 -6.76 10.55
C ARG A 184 18.41 -6.50 9.15
N GLY A 185 17.81 -5.58 8.40
CA GLY A 185 18.26 -5.17 7.07
C GLY A 185 17.95 -6.15 5.94
N GLN A 186 17.27 -7.26 6.22
CA GLN A 186 16.95 -8.28 5.22
C GLN A 186 15.45 -8.50 5.04
N CYS A 187 14.61 -7.71 5.71
CA CYS A 187 13.16 -7.83 5.59
C CYS A 187 12.62 -6.77 4.61
N GLY A 188 11.68 -7.16 3.77
CA GLY A 188 11.05 -6.31 2.75
C GLY A 188 9.68 -6.84 2.36
N GLY A 189 8.81 -5.96 1.90
CA GLY A 189 7.43 -6.31 1.53
C GLY A 189 6.55 -6.72 2.71
N LEU A 190 5.28 -6.32 2.65
CA LEU A 190 4.27 -6.70 3.63
C LEU A 190 2.91 -6.64 2.96
N CYS A 191 2.13 -7.72 3.05
CA CYS A 191 0.76 -7.71 2.56
C CYS A 191 -0.14 -8.63 3.39
N TRP A 192 -1.36 -8.19 3.62
CA TRP A 192 -2.40 -9.03 4.21
C TRP A 192 -2.99 -9.98 3.18
N ARG A 193 -3.35 -11.19 3.61
CA ARG A 193 -4.27 -12.01 2.83
C ARG A 193 -5.63 -11.30 2.81
N PRO A 194 -6.27 -11.14 1.63
CA PRO A 194 -7.62 -10.60 1.56
C PRO A 194 -8.61 -11.46 2.36
N PHE A 195 -9.67 -10.83 2.88
CA PHE A 195 -10.63 -11.53 3.72
C PHE A 195 -11.38 -12.65 2.97
N SER A 196 -11.56 -13.80 3.63
CA SER A 196 -12.50 -14.84 3.23
C SER A 196 -13.16 -15.41 4.46
N GLN A 197 -14.47 -15.64 4.40
CA GLN A 197 -15.21 -16.19 5.52
C GLN A 197 -14.66 -17.57 5.91
N GLY A 198 -14.45 -17.79 7.20
CA GLY A 198 -13.94 -19.06 7.74
C GLY A 198 -12.43 -19.25 7.63
N VAL A 199 -11.70 -18.32 7.00
CA VAL A 199 -10.25 -18.34 6.91
C VAL A 199 -9.64 -17.42 7.97
N PRO A 200 -8.70 -17.90 8.81
CA PRO A 200 -8.03 -17.06 9.80
C PRO A 200 -7.24 -15.90 9.15
N PRO A 201 -7.01 -14.78 9.87
CA PRO A 201 -6.16 -13.71 9.39
C PRO A 201 -4.75 -14.23 9.05
N MET A 202 -4.26 -13.86 7.88
CA MET A 202 -2.93 -14.19 7.40
C MET A 202 -2.18 -12.95 6.92
N LEU A 203 -0.88 -12.94 7.16
CA LEU A 203 0.02 -11.85 6.83
C LEU A 203 1.28 -12.42 6.16
N CYS A 204 1.63 -11.90 5.00
CA CYS A 204 2.87 -12.25 4.31
C CYS A 204 3.90 -11.13 4.49
N ALA A 205 5.14 -11.52 4.77
CA ALA A 205 6.29 -10.62 4.84
C ALA A 205 7.53 -11.30 4.25
N GLY A 206 8.38 -10.53 3.58
CA GLY A 206 9.68 -10.99 3.13
C GLY A 206 10.70 -10.98 4.27
N SER A 207 11.47 -12.06 4.39
CA SER A 207 12.57 -12.21 5.34
C SER A 207 13.74 -12.92 4.68
N GLY A 208 14.75 -12.16 4.28
CA GLY A 208 15.85 -12.66 3.48
C GLY A 208 15.30 -13.26 2.16
N PRO A 209 15.74 -14.46 1.75
CA PRO A 209 15.27 -15.11 0.53
C PRO A 209 13.93 -15.83 0.68
N TYR A 210 13.18 -15.57 1.75
CA TYR A 210 11.91 -16.24 2.03
C TYR A 210 10.75 -15.26 2.06
N ALA A 211 9.66 -15.58 1.37
CA ALA A 211 8.34 -15.03 1.66
C ALA A 211 7.65 -15.92 2.71
N LEU A 212 7.44 -15.36 3.90
CA LEU A 212 6.86 -16.06 5.04
C LEU A 212 5.39 -15.67 5.17
N VAL A 213 4.48 -16.66 5.20
CA VAL A 213 3.09 -16.43 5.58
C VAL A 213 2.88 -16.81 7.02
N TRP A 214 2.38 -15.86 7.79
CA TRP A 214 1.97 -16.00 9.17
C TRP A 214 0.46 -16.10 9.24
N GLN A 215 -0.06 -17.09 9.96
CA GLN A 215 -1.47 -17.22 10.29
C GLN A 215 -1.67 -16.90 11.77
N TYR A 216 -2.68 -16.10 12.07
CA TYR A 216 -3.09 -15.85 13.44
C TYR A 216 -3.91 -17.03 14.00
N VAL A 217 -3.48 -17.56 15.14
CA VAL A 217 -4.15 -18.67 15.84
C VAL A 217 -4.85 -18.12 17.08
N LEU A 218 -6.17 -17.90 16.97
CA LEU A 218 -6.99 -17.28 18.02
C LEU A 218 -6.84 -17.98 19.38
N GLY A 219 -6.90 -19.31 19.41
CA GLY A 219 -6.80 -20.08 20.66
C GLY A 219 -5.43 -19.97 21.37
N LEU A 220 -4.40 -19.49 20.68
CA LEU A 220 -3.07 -19.27 21.24
C LEU A 220 -2.71 -17.79 21.35
N ASN A 221 -3.59 -16.90 20.89
CA ASN A 221 -3.32 -15.47 20.73
C ASN A 221 -1.92 -15.18 20.13
N SER A 222 -1.54 -15.94 19.11
CA SER A 222 -0.19 -15.86 18.53
C SER A 222 -0.17 -16.16 17.04
N TRP A 223 0.87 -15.68 16.39
CA TRP A 223 1.11 -15.88 14.97
C TRP A 223 2.03 -17.08 14.74
N LYS A 224 1.67 -17.93 13.77
CA LYS A 224 2.47 -19.09 13.36
C LYS A 224 2.77 -19.04 11.88
N ILE A 225 3.99 -19.43 11.53
CA ILE A 225 4.38 -19.59 10.13
C ILE A 225 3.66 -20.82 9.57
N VAL A 226 2.91 -20.63 8.49
CA VAL A 226 2.21 -21.69 7.75
C VAL A 226 2.82 -21.93 6.37
N VAL A 227 3.54 -20.95 5.82
CA VAL A 227 4.24 -21.05 4.54
C VAL A 227 5.65 -20.48 4.66
N ARG A 228 6.60 -21.17 4.02
CA ARG A 228 7.93 -20.66 3.70
C ARG A 228 8.16 -20.86 2.20
N ALA A 229 8.02 -19.80 1.42
CA ALA A 229 8.30 -19.82 -0.01
C ALA A 229 9.70 -19.25 -0.26
N GLU A 230 10.61 -20.06 -0.82
CA GLU A 230 12.00 -19.69 -1.07
C GLU A 230 12.17 -19.12 -2.48
N THR A 231 12.90 -18.01 -2.59
CA THR A 231 13.26 -17.40 -3.87
C THR A 231 14.40 -18.18 -4.53
N ASN A 232 14.37 -18.35 -5.85
CA ASN A 232 15.36 -19.16 -6.58
C ASN A 232 16.78 -18.59 -6.54
N THR A 233 16.92 -17.26 -6.50
CA THR A 233 18.22 -16.57 -6.61
C THR A 233 18.90 -16.30 -5.28
N GLY A 234 18.24 -16.57 -4.15
CA GLY A 234 18.76 -16.29 -2.81
C GLY A 234 18.85 -14.80 -2.46
N ASN A 235 18.34 -13.91 -3.33
CA ASN A 235 18.22 -12.49 -3.07
C ASN A 235 17.15 -12.21 -2.01
N ASN A 236 17.30 -11.08 -1.30
CA ASN A 236 16.29 -10.68 -0.34
C ASN A 236 14.98 -10.30 -1.05
N VAL A 237 13.86 -10.78 -0.51
CA VAL A 237 12.53 -10.37 -0.95
C VAL A 237 12.36 -8.87 -0.70
N ALA A 238 12.16 -8.11 -1.78
CA ALA A 238 11.98 -6.66 -1.74
C ALA A 238 10.51 -6.29 -1.51
N THR A 239 9.58 -7.02 -2.14
CA THR A 239 8.15 -6.72 -2.16
C THR A 239 7.32 -7.98 -2.28
N VAL A 240 6.13 -7.97 -1.68
CA VAL A 240 5.16 -9.06 -1.75
C VAL A 240 3.76 -8.49 -1.90
N HIS A 241 2.92 -9.15 -2.69
CA HIS A 241 1.51 -8.77 -2.79
C HIS A 241 0.61 -9.99 -3.01
N TRP A 242 -0.50 -10.04 -2.27
CA TRP A 242 -1.44 -11.16 -2.27
C TRP A 242 -2.64 -10.84 -3.17
N ALA A 243 -2.99 -11.76 -4.07
CA ALA A 243 -4.09 -11.57 -5.01
C ALA A 243 -5.47 -11.71 -4.34
N ALA A 244 -6.45 -10.92 -4.79
CA ALA A 244 -7.85 -11.04 -4.34
C ALA A 244 -8.45 -12.43 -4.67
N PRO A 245 -8.99 -13.20 -3.71
CA PRO A 245 -9.49 -14.56 -3.93
C PRO A 245 -10.84 -14.52 -4.66
N LEU A 246 -10.83 -14.53 -5.99
CA LEU A 246 -12.04 -14.51 -6.83
C LEU A 246 -12.45 -15.91 -7.29
N GLY A 247 -12.78 -16.78 -6.34
CA GLY A 247 -13.29 -18.13 -6.65
C GLY A 247 -12.27 -19.06 -7.31
N ARG A 248 -10.97 -18.72 -7.25
CA ARG A 248 -9.88 -19.59 -7.70
C ARG A 248 -9.72 -20.78 -6.75
N PRO A 249 -9.33 -21.96 -7.26
CA PRO A 249 -9.05 -23.12 -6.42
C PRO A 249 -7.78 -22.97 -5.57
N ALA A 250 -6.94 -22.00 -5.92
CA ALA A 250 -5.73 -21.65 -5.21
C ALA A 250 -5.58 -20.13 -5.09
N GLU A 251 -4.85 -19.70 -4.08
CA GLU A 251 -4.51 -18.31 -3.85
C GLU A 251 -3.19 -17.98 -4.55
N LEU A 252 -3.02 -16.72 -4.96
CA LEU A 252 -1.82 -16.29 -5.67
C LEU A 252 -1.07 -15.27 -4.82
N LEU A 253 0.24 -15.48 -4.68
CA LEU A 253 1.16 -14.58 -4.02
C LEU A 253 2.25 -14.19 -5.02
N ALA A 254 2.45 -12.90 -5.22
CA ALA A 254 3.52 -12.38 -6.05
C ALA A 254 4.66 -11.87 -5.17
N VAL A 255 5.89 -12.19 -5.54
CA VAL A 255 7.10 -11.90 -4.76
C VAL A 255 8.14 -11.31 -5.70
N GLY A 256 8.61 -10.09 -5.40
CA GLY A 256 9.75 -9.47 -6.08
C GLY A 256 11.04 -9.72 -5.31
N SER A 257 12.06 -10.28 -5.95
CA SER A 257 13.37 -10.54 -5.35
C SER A 257 14.49 -10.35 -6.37
N GLY A 258 15.39 -9.39 -6.12
CA GLY A 258 16.37 -8.99 -7.14
C GLY A 258 15.65 -8.59 -8.43
N CYS A 259 16.07 -9.14 -9.57
CA CYS A 259 15.42 -8.91 -10.88
C CYS A 259 14.23 -9.84 -11.17
N ASP A 260 13.86 -10.71 -10.22
CA ASP A 260 12.86 -11.73 -10.42
C ASP A 260 11.50 -11.31 -9.87
N LEU A 261 10.44 -11.53 -10.65
CA LEU A 261 9.07 -11.63 -10.17
C LEU A 261 8.68 -13.10 -10.14
N ILE A 262 8.35 -13.59 -8.94
CA ILE A 262 7.94 -14.98 -8.71
C ILE A 262 6.45 -15.00 -8.36
N ILE A 263 5.69 -15.89 -8.98
CA ILE A 263 4.27 -16.10 -8.68
C ILE A 263 4.11 -17.47 -8.05
N TYR A 264 3.66 -17.50 -6.80
CA TYR A 264 3.34 -18.71 -6.07
C TYR A 264 1.83 -18.95 -6.03
N SER A 265 1.47 -20.23 -6.16
CA SER A 265 0.15 -20.78 -5.85
C SER A 265 0.17 -21.34 -4.43
N LEU A 266 -0.81 -20.93 -3.62
CA LEU A 266 -1.02 -21.43 -2.27
C LEU A 266 -2.35 -22.19 -2.22
N SER A 267 -2.32 -23.46 -1.83
CA SER A 267 -3.51 -24.32 -1.82
C SER A 267 -3.54 -25.28 -0.61
N GLY A 268 -4.71 -25.86 -0.33
CA GLY A 268 -4.90 -26.81 0.75
C GLY A 268 -5.38 -26.19 2.06
N ASP A 269 -5.05 -26.84 3.18
CA ASP A 269 -5.44 -26.40 4.54
C ASP A 269 -4.65 -25.14 4.93
N THR A 270 -5.34 -24.14 5.49
CA THR A 270 -4.74 -22.86 5.88
C THR A 270 -3.65 -23.04 6.94
N ALA A 271 -3.76 -24.08 7.77
CA ALA A 271 -2.74 -24.40 8.77
C ALA A 271 -1.44 -24.97 8.18
N ALA A 272 -1.47 -25.46 6.93
CA ALA A 272 -0.35 -26.09 6.25
C ALA A 272 -0.48 -25.96 4.73
N LEU A 273 -0.49 -24.71 4.25
CA LEU A 273 -0.66 -24.40 2.83
C LEU A 273 0.49 -25.00 2.01
N GLN A 274 0.14 -25.67 0.93
CA GLN A 274 1.08 -26.16 -0.07
C GLN A 274 1.48 -24.99 -0.96
N VAL A 275 2.78 -24.93 -1.28
CA VAL A 275 3.38 -23.86 -2.09
C VAL A 275 3.84 -24.47 -3.40
N GLU A 276 3.39 -23.90 -4.50
CA GLU A 276 3.86 -24.25 -5.84
C GLU A 276 4.27 -22.98 -6.58
N GLN A 277 5.46 -22.97 -7.18
CA GLN A 277 5.87 -21.87 -8.03
C GLN A 277 5.22 -22.01 -9.42
N LEU A 278 4.34 -21.06 -9.77
CA LEU A 278 3.66 -21.04 -11.07
C LEU A 278 4.49 -20.35 -12.16
N ALA A 279 5.24 -19.32 -11.80
CA ALA A 279 6.06 -18.57 -12.75
C ALA A 279 7.28 -17.93 -12.09
N LEU A 280 8.34 -17.81 -12.89
CA LEU A 280 9.52 -16.99 -12.66
C LEU A 280 9.64 -16.06 -13.87
N LEU A 281 9.56 -14.76 -13.62
CA LEU A 281 9.53 -13.72 -14.65
C LEU A 281 10.72 -12.79 -14.39
N GLU A 282 11.74 -12.89 -15.23
CA GLU A 282 13.00 -12.17 -15.09
C GLU A 282 12.94 -10.79 -15.75
N HIS A 283 13.56 -9.81 -15.11
CA HIS A 283 13.70 -8.43 -15.60
C HIS A 283 15.17 -8.06 -15.73
N ASN A 284 15.46 -6.94 -16.40
CA ASN A 284 16.84 -6.42 -16.48
C ASN A 284 17.28 -5.77 -15.17
N ASP A 285 16.36 -5.07 -14.51
CA ASP A 285 16.58 -4.32 -13.28
C ASP A 285 15.80 -4.91 -12.10
N ALA A 286 16.20 -4.54 -10.88
CA ALA A 286 15.59 -5.06 -9.67
C ALA A 286 14.11 -4.65 -9.55
N VAL A 287 13.27 -5.60 -9.17
CA VAL A 287 11.84 -5.40 -8.91
C VAL A 287 11.66 -4.86 -7.50
N TRP A 288 11.19 -3.62 -7.38
CA TRP A 288 11.02 -2.96 -6.07
C TRP A 288 9.56 -2.86 -5.60
N LYS A 289 8.58 -2.93 -6.52
CA LYS A 289 7.14 -2.93 -6.18
C LYS A 289 6.36 -3.87 -7.07
N VAL A 290 5.48 -4.64 -6.46
CA VAL A 290 4.59 -5.59 -7.14
C VAL A 290 3.17 -5.38 -6.64
N GLU A 291 2.23 -5.30 -7.55
CA GLU A 291 0.82 -5.07 -7.23
C GLU A 291 -0.08 -5.94 -8.11
N TRP A 292 -1.15 -6.45 -7.51
CA TRP A 292 -2.18 -7.19 -8.21
C TRP A 292 -3.28 -6.23 -8.63
N ASP A 293 -3.93 -6.51 -9.76
CA ASP A 293 -5.18 -5.84 -10.09
C ASP A 293 -6.29 -6.20 -9.07
N LEU A 294 -7.39 -5.46 -9.13
CA LEU A 294 -8.51 -5.62 -8.20
C LEU A 294 -9.09 -7.05 -8.19
N TRP A 295 -8.91 -7.77 -9.31
CA TRP A 295 -9.43 -9.12 -9.52
C TRP A 295 -8.39 -10.23 -9.25
N GLY A 296 -7.13 -9.88 -9.04
CA GLY A 296 -6.05 -10.85 -8.88
C GLY A 296 -5.78 -11.70 -10.12
N ASN A 297 -6.07 -11.17 -11.31
CA ASN A 297 -5.86 -11.83 -12.61
C ASN A 297 -4.65 -11.27 -13.36
N ARG A 298 -4.20 -10.05 -13.01
CA ARG A 298 -3.02 -9.42 -13.59
C ARG A 298 -2.12 -8.95 -12.48
N VAL A 299 -0.82 -9.06 -12.70
CA VAL A 299 0.20 -8.56 -11.79
C VAL A 299 1.08 -7.56 -12.52
N ALA A 300 1.39 -6.45 -11.87
CA ALA A 300 2.34 -5.46 -12.35
C ALA A 300 3.61 -5.52 -11.49
N ALA A 301 4.76 -5.46 -12.13
CA ALA A 301 6.06 -5.30 -11.48
C ALA A 301 6.71 -3.99 -11.95
N ALA A 302 7.08 -3.14 -11.00
CA ALA A 302 7.88 -1.95 -11.23
C ALA A 302 9.36 -2.26 -10.94
N THR A 303 10.23 -1.85 -11.86
CA THR A 303 11.67 -2.06 -11.77
C THR A 303 12.43 -0.77 -11.49
N ASP A 304 13.66 -0.89 -11.01
CA ASP A 304 14.56 0.25 -10.80
C ASP A 304 14.95 0.94 -12.13
N GLY A 305 14.79 0.23 -13.26
CA GLY A 305 14.96 0.75 -14.61
C GLY A 305 13.86 1.72 -15.09
N GLN A 306 12.96 2.15 -14.19
CA GLN A 306 11.80 2.99 -14.51
C GLN A 306 10.82 2.33 -15.49
N GLU A 307 10.77 1.00 -15.49
CA GLU A 307 9.84 0.22 -16.30
C GLU A 307 8.76 -0.40 -15.42
N VAL A 308 7.55 -0.50 -15.96
CA VAL A 308 6.46 -1.27 -15.37
C VAL A 308 6.03 -2.34 -16.36
N HIS A 309 6.11 -3.60 -15.94
CA HIS A 309 5.73 -4.76 -16.73
C HIS A 309 4.44 -5.36 -16.17
N VAL A 310 3.44 -5.56 -17.02
CA VAL A 310 2.16 -6.18 -16.64
C VAL A 310 2.10 -7.59 -17.22
N TYR A 311 1.79 -8.56 -16.37
CA TYR A 311 1.69 -9.96 -16.73
C TYR A 311 0.26 -10.48 -16.57
N THR A 312 -0.12 -11.40 -17.44
CA THR A 312 -1.44 -12.03 -17.45
C THR A 312 -1.28 -13.50 -17.84
N PRO A 313 -2.00 -14.44 -17.21
CA PRO A 313 -1.94 -15.84 -17.61
C PRO A 313 -2.64 -16.05 -18.95
N ASN A 314 -2.04 -16.86 -19.83
CA ASN A 314 -2.68 -17.32 -21.05
C ASN A 314 -3.69 -18.45 -20.76
N LEU A 315 -4.36 -18.95 -21.80
CA LEU A 315 -5.38 -20.01 -21.66
C LEU A 315 -4.82 -21.36 -21.13
N ILE A 316 -3.50 -21.54 -21.17
CA ILE A 316 -2.78 -22.72 -20.70
C ILE A 316 -2.27 -22.51 -19.26
N GLY A 317 -2.42 -21.30 -18.71
CA GLY A 317 -1.97 -20.93 -17.36
C GLY A 317 -0.53 -20.40 -17.28
N GLN A 318 0.15 -20.21 -18.42
CA GLN A 318 1.47 -19.60 -18.43
C GLN A 318 1.38 -18.08 -18.36
N TRP A 319 2.23 -17.47 -17.55
CA TRP A 319 2.28 -16.01 -17.39
C TRP A 319 3.05 -15.37 -18.54
N VAL A 320 2.41 -14.43 -19.23
CA VAL A 320 3.01 -13.70 -20.35
C VAL A 320 2.91 -12.19 -20.13
N LYS A 321 3.92 -11.44 -20.58
CA LYS A 321 3.88 -9.97 -20.55
C LYS A 321 2.79 -9.49 -21.50
N SER A 322 1.79 -8.80 -20.97
CA SER A 322 0.65 -8.27 -21.72
C SER A 322 0.75 -6.77 -21.99
N ALA A 323 1.47 -6.03 -21.15
CA ALA A 323 1.79 -4.62 -21.37
C ALA A 323 3.13 -4.24 -20.74
N GLY A 324 3.71 -3.14 -21.21
CA GLY A 324 4.89 -2.50 -20.63
C GLY A 324 4.73 -0.98 -20.70
N VAL A 325 5.21 -0.29 -19.68
CA VAL A 325 5.27 1.18 -19.63
C VAL A 325 6.69 1.56 -19.23
N GLU A 326 7.29 2.50 -19.96
CA GLU A 326 8.59 3.07 -19.65
C GLU A 326 8.40 4.49 -19.11
N GLY A 327 9.18 4.87 -18.10
CA GLY A 327 9.16 6.21 -17.52
C GLY A 327 9.58 7.27 -18.54
N GLY A 328 8.86 8.39 -18.59
CA GLY A 328 9.25 9.55 -19.39
C GLY A 328 10.50 10.22 -18.82
N GLN A 329 11.44 10.60 -19.68
CA GLN A 329 12.57 11.45 -19.28
C GLN A 329 12.03 12.82 -18.85
N LEU A 330 12.35 13.25 -17.63
CA LEU A 330 12.14 14.63 -17.22
C LEU A 330 13.11 15.50 -18.02
N GLU A 331 12.61 16.24 -19.01
CA GLU A 331 13.38 17.32 -19.63
C GLU A 331 13.74 18.31 -18.51
N GLN A 332 15.03 18.40 -18.20
CA GLN A 332 15.55 19.42 -17.31
C GLN A 332 15.64 20.72 -18.11
N ASP A 333 14.69 21.63 -17.89
CA ASP A 333 14.80 23.04 -18.28
C ASP A 333 15.68 23.83 -17.30
#